data_AF-A0A2V8A4N3-F1
#
_entry.id   AF-A0A2V8A4N3-F1
#
_cell.length_a   1.000
_cell.length_b   1.000
_cell.length_c   1.000
_cell.angle_alpha   90.00
_cell.angle_beta   90.00
_cell.angle_gamma   90.00
#
_symmetry.space_group_name_H-M   'P 1'
#
loop_
_entity.id
_entity.type
_entity.pdbx_description
1 polymer ?
#
loop_
_entity_poly.entity_id
_entity_poly.type
_entity_poly.pdbx_seq_one_letter_code
_entity_poly.pdbx_strand_id
1 'polypeptide(L)'
;MRPPQSAPWRPCARAVVHAHAHRRRSRDRAAGHVDRAPAGHLAERLEALRQAGGLPAALRDLGVPREGLATLAADAATQWTGTCNPRPFDAAAALDLYERAY
;
A
#
# COMPACT_ATOMS: atom_id res chain seq x y z
N MET A 1 -38.14 -15.33 -16.13
CA MET A 1 -36.71 -15.24 -16.50
C MET A 1 -35.99 -14.52 -15.36
N ARG A 2 -35.19 -15.23 -14.58
CA ARG A 2 -34.54 -14.75 -13.35
C ARG A 2 -33.06 -14.50 -13.69
N PRO A 3 -32.48 -13.30 -13.44
CA PRO A 3 -31.08 -13.08 -13.77
C PRO A 3 -30.18 -13.98 -12.90
N PRO A 4 -29.04 -14.47 -13.43
CA PRO A 4 -28.11 -15.28 -12.67
C PRO A 4 -27.49 -14.46 -11.54
N GLN A 5 -27.47 -15.07 -10.36
CA GLN A 5 -26.95 -14.52 -9.13
C GLN A 5 -25.45 -14.27 -9.30
N SER A 6 -25.04 -13.00 -9.29
CA SER A 6 -23.65 -12.58 -9.23
C SER A 6 -23.01 -13.13 -7.95
N ALA A 7 -21.93 -13.87 -8.10
CA ALA A 7 -21.19 -14.44 -6.97
C ALA A 7 -20.72 -13.32 -6.03
N PRO A 8 -21.05 -13.35 -4.73
CA PRO A 8 -20.52 -12.40 -3.77
C PRO A 8 -19.08 -12.82 -3.50
N TRP A 9 -18.10 -12.07 -3.99
CA TRP A 9 -16.74 -12.21 -3.52
C TRP A 9 -16.69 -11.74 -2.06
N ARG A 10 -17.01 -12.68 -1.17
CA ARG A 10 -16.38 -12.95 0.13
C ARG A 10 -15.57 -11.76 0.70
N PRO A 11 -16.14 -10.95 1.62
CA PRO A 11 -15.61 -9.63 1.94
C PRO A 11 -14.21 -9.58 2.59
N CYS A 12 -13.56 -10.68 2.96
CA CYS A 12 -12.27 -10.66 3.67
C CYS A 12 -11.50 -12.00 3.58
N ALA A 13 -11.60 -12.75 2.47
CA ALA A 13 -11.08 -14.11 2.42
C ALA A 13 -9.52 -14.18 2.45
N ARG A 14 -9.03 -14.35 3.68
CA ARG A 14 -7.88 -15.15 4.11
C ARG A 14 -6.49 -14.60 3.75
N ALA A 15 -5.86 -13.96 4.74
CA ALA A 15 -4.42 -13.84 4.82
C ALA A 15 -3.79 -15.25 4.70
N VAL A 16 -3.10 -15.48 3.60
CA VAL A 16 -2.22 -16.64 3.43
C VAL A 16 -0.81 -16.08 3.27
N VAL A 17 -0.12 -15.86 4.38
CA VAL A 17 1.33 -15.70 4.38
C VAL A 17 1.92 -17.11 4.36
N HIS A 18 2.02 -17.72 3.19
CA HIS A 18 2.98 -18.79 2.99
C HIS A 18 4.30 -18.14 2.56
N ALA A 19 5.26 -18.09 3.48
CA ALA A 19 6.63 -17.69 3.20
C ALA A 19 7.26 -18.64 2.17
N HIS A 20 7.25 -18.25 0.90
CA HIS A 20 7.93 -18.98 -0.16
C HIS A 20 9.35 -18.47 -0.28
N ALA A 21 10.30 -19.29 0.19
CA ALA A 21 11.72 -19.05 0.02
C ALA A 21 12.09 -19.05 -1.47
N HIS A 22 12.31 -17.87 -2.06
CA HIS A 22 13.01 -17.74 -3.33
C HIS A 22 14.37 -17.10 -3.14
N ARG A 23 15.34 -17.97 -2.85
CA ARG A 23 16.77 -17.70 -2.97
C ARG A 23 17.12 -17.60 -4.46
N ARG A 24 17.00 -16.43 -5.08
CA ARG A 24 17.70 -16.11 -6.34
C ARG A 24 18.77 -15.07 -6.07
N ARG A 25 20.01 -15.52 -6.15
CA ARG A 25 21.23 -14.74 -6.03
C ARG A 25 21.39 -13.84 -7.25
N SER A 26 21.37 -12.53 -7.05
CA SER A 26 22.10 -11.58 -7.88
C SER A 26 23.19 -10.98 -6.99
N ARG A 27 24.43 -11.31 -7.33
CA ARG A 27 25.64 -10.71 -6.77
C ARG A 27 25.62 -9.24 -7.18
N ASP A 28 25.57 -8.32 -6.22
CA ASP A 28 26.63 -7.31 -6.06
C ASP A 28 26.43 -6.45 -4.80
N ARG A 29 27.56 -6.36 -4.08
CA ARG A 29 27.93 -5.50 -2.95
C ARG A 29 27.30 -5.72 -1.57
N ALA A 30 28.19 -6.21 -0.71
CA ALA A 30 28.10 -6.18 0.73
C ALA A 30 28.01 -4.74 1.26
N ALA A 31 26.96 -4.48 2.04
CA ALA A 31 26.96 -3.52 3.13
C ALA A 31 26.17 -4.19 4.27
N GLY A 32 26.65 -3.99 5.50
CA GLY A 32 26.34 -4.80 6.68
C GLY A 32 24.86 -5.12 6.89
N HIS A 33 24.61 -6.34 7.35
CA HIS A 33 23.33 -6.71 7.91
C HIS A 33 23.16 -5.97 9.24
N VAL A 34 22.66 -4.74 9.16
CA VAL A 34 22.08 -4.06 10.32
C VAL A 34 20.86 -4.90 10.70
N ASP A 35 20.80 -5.38 11.94
CA ASP A 35 19.63 -6.07 12.49
C ASP A 35 18.47 -5.07 12.54
N ARG A 36 17.82 -4.90 11.39
CA ARG A 36 16.70 -4.00 11.19
C ARG A 36 15.44 -4.82 11.30
N ALA A 37 14.50 -4.34 12.10
CA ALA A 37 13.19 -4.94 12.24
C ALA A 37 12.63 -5.30 10.84
N PRO A 38 12.05 -6.50 10.64
CA PRO A 38 11.62 -6.99 9.33
C PRO A 38 10.76 -6.00 8.52
N ALA A 39 9.95 -5.18 9.21
CA ALA A 39 9.15 -4.13 8.59
C ALA A 39 9.98 -3.04 7.90
N GLY A 40 11.10 -2.62 8.51
CA GLY A 40 11.99 -1.61 7.95
C GLY A 40 12.66 -2.09 6.67
N HIS A 41 13.12 -3.34 6.64
CA HIS A 41 13.73 -3.91 5.42
C HIS A 41 12.72 -4.01 4.26
N LEU A 42 11.46 -4.38 4.55
CA LEU A 42 10.43 -4.43 3.53
C LEU A 42 10.13 -3.04 2.95
N ALA A 43 10.01 -2.02 3.80
CA ALA A 43 9.76 -0.64 3.36
C ALA A 43 10.86 -0.14 2.40
N GLU A 44 12.13 -0.38 2.75
CA GLU A 44 13.27 -0.02 1.88
C GLU A 44 13.25 -0.76 0.56
N ARG A 45 12.84 -2.03 0.57
CA ARG A 45 12.74 -2.82 -0.65
C ARG A 45 11.62 -2.33 -1.56
N LEU A 46 10.49 -1.92 -1.00
CA LEU A 46 9.39 -1.30 -1.76
C LEU A 46 9.82 0.02 -2.39
N GLU A 47 10.57 0.84 -1.65
CA GLU A 47 11.11 2.10 -2.17
C GLU A 47 12.12 1.87 -3.32
N ALA A 48 13.01 0.89 -3.18
CA ALA A 48 13.91 0.51 -4.27
C ALA A 48 13.16 0.03 -5.52
N LEU A 49 12.04 -0.69 -5.36
CA LEU A 49 11.19 -1.10 -6.48
C LEU A 49 10.47 0.09 -7.13
N ARG A 50 9.95 1.04 -6.34
CA ARG A 50 9.35 2.28 -6.84
C ARG A 50 10.31 3.03 -7.75
N GLN A 51 11.55 3.20 -7.29
CA GLN A 51 12.62 3.87 -8.04
C GLN A 51 13.00 3.12 -9.31
N ALA A 52 13.19 1.79 -9.22
CA ALA A 52 13.49 0.97 -10.39
C ALA A 52 12.37 1.00 -11.45
N GLY A 53 11.12 1.18 -11.02
CA GLY A 53 9.97 1.35 -11.90
C GLY A 53 9.74 2.77 -12.41
N GLY A 54 10.54 3.75 -11.98
CA GLY A 54 10.36 5.16 -12.35
C GLY A 54 9.03 5.75 -11.87
N LEU A 55 8.43 5.18 -10.83
CA LEU A 55 7.16 5.67 -10.27
C LEU A 55 7.40 6.93 -9.45
N PRO A 56 6.55 7.97 -9.51
CA PRO A 56 6.71 9.17 -8.70
C PRO A 56 6.69 8.91 -7.20
N ALA A 57 7.39 9.76 -6.44
CA ALA A 57 7.53 9.61 -4.99
C ALA A 57 6.40 10.30 -4.22
N ALA A 58 5.77 11.29 -4.84
CA ALA A 58 4.82 12.17 -4.20
C ALA A 58 3.57 12.39 -5.05
N LEU A 59 2.46 12.69 -4.39
CA LEU A 59 1.18 13.01 -5.02
C LEU A 59 1.27 14.28 -5.89
N ARG A 60 2.08 15.27 -5.47
CA ARG A 60 2.30 16.49 -6.27
C ARG A 60 2.94 16.23 -7.63
N ASP A 61 3.78 15.21 -7.73
CA ASP A 61 4.46 14.83 -8.97
C ASP A 61 3.47 14.19 -9.97
N LEU A 62 2.30 13.76 -9.49
CA LEU A 62 1.18 13.24 -10.28
C LEU A 62 0.14 14.34 -10.60
N GLY A 63 0.39 15.59 -10.21
CA GLY A 63 -0.53 16.72 -10.43
C GLY A 63 -1.72 16.75 -9.48
N VAL A 64 -1.65 16.06 -8.33
CA VAL A 64 -2.70 16.14 -7.31
C VAL A 64 -2.64 17.50 -6.60
N PRO A 65 -3.73 18.29 -6.58
CA PRO A 65 -3.78 19.54 -5.86
C PRO A 65 -3.83 19.30 -4.35
N ARG A 66 -3.06 20.07 -3.56
CA ARG A 66 -2.98 19.89 -2.10
C ARG A 66 -4.33 20.16 -1.43
N GLU A 67 -5.04 21.16 -1.92
CA GLU A 67 -6.38 21.53 -1.48
C GLU A 67 -7.42 20.42 -1.68
N GLY A 68 -7.15 19.45 -2.56
CA GLY A 68 -8.02 18.30 -2.81
C GLY A 68 -7.86 17.14 -1.83
N LEU A 69 -6.79 17.13 -1.01
CA LEU A 69 -6.47 16.00 -0.14
C LEU A 69 -7.57 15.72 0.89
N ALA A 70 -8.20 16.76 1.43
CA ALA A 70 -9.30 16.61 2.40
C ALA A 70 -10.52 15.91 1.79
N THR A 71 -10.88 16.24 0.56
CA THR A 71 -11.97 15.57 -0.17
C THR A 71 -11.63 14.12 -0.46
N LEU A 72 -10.42 13.84 -0.96
CA LEU A 72 -9.95 12.48 -1.21
C LEU A 72 -9.95 11.61 0.06
N ALA A 73 -9.63 12.21 1.21
CA ALA A 73 -9.64 11.53 2.49
C ALA A 73 -11.06 11.19 2.97
N ALA A 74 -12.00 12.12 2.79
CA ALA A 74 -13.41 11.88 3.07
C ALA A 74 -13.98 10.75 2.21
N ASP A 75 -13.67 10.75 0.90
CA ASP A 75 -14.09 9.70 -0.02
C ASP A 75 -13.51 8.35 0.38
N ALA A 76 -12.20 8.29 0.66
CA ALA A 76 -11.49 7.07 1.05
C ALA A 76 -12.07 6.43 2.32
N ALA A 77 -12.53 7.22 3.28
CA ALA A 77 -13.17 6.72 4.50
C ALA A 77 -14.50 5.99 4.26
N THR A 78 -15.17 6.25 3.13
CA THR A 78 -16.43 5.59 2.74
C THR A 78 -16.21 4.33 1.91
N GLN A 79 -14.99 4.12 1.41
CA GLN A 79 -14.69 3.00 0.52
C GLN A 79 -14.63 1.68 1.30
N TRP A 80 -15.24 0.64 0.73
CA TRP A 80 -15.25 -0.69 1.33
C TRP A 80 -13.84 -1.24 1.59
N THR A 81 -12.85 -0.82 0.80
CA THR A 81 -11.44 -1.21 0.95
C THR A 81 -10.82 -0.72 2.26
N GLY A 82 -11.32 0.37 2.84
CA GLY A 82 -10.90 0.85 4.15
C GLY A 82 -11.26 -0.12 5.28
N THR A 83 -12.37 -0.86 5.14
CA THR A 83 -12.83 -1.82 6.16
C THR A 83 -11.95 -3.07 6.26
N CYS A 84 -11.17 -3.37 5.22
CA CYS A 84 -10.20 -4.47 5.20
C CYS A 84 -8.84 -4.08 5.78
N ASN A 85 -8.63 -2.80 6.15
CA ASN A 85 -7.37 -2.34 6.72
C ASN A 85 -7.22 -2.90 8.14
N PRO A 86 -6.09 -3.57 8.48
CA PRO A 86 -5.86 -4.08 9.83
C PRO A 86 -5.80 -2.98 10.90
N ARG A 87 -5.67 -1.71 10.49
CA ARG A 87 -5.80 -0.54 11.36
C ARG A 87 -7.09 0.22 11.02
N PRO A 88 -7.80 0.79 12.01
CA PRO A 88 -8.89 1.72 11.74
C PRO A 88 -8.48 2.78 10.73
N PHE A 89 -9.31 3.00 9.73
CA PHE A 89 -9.01 3.87 8.60
C PHE A 89 -10.19 4.81 8.35
N ASP A 90 -10.17 5.95 9.05
CA ASP A 90 -11.12 7.04 8.90
C ASP A 90 -10.54 8.18 8.05
N ALA A 91 -11.32 9.24 7.86
CA ALA A 91 -10.90 10.38 7.04
C ALA A 91 -9.66 11.09 7.62
N ALA A 92 -9.49 11.12 8.95
CA ALA A 92 -8.33 11.73 9.57
C ALA A 92 -7.06 10.91 9.31
N ALA A 93 -7.15 9.58 9.43
CA ALA A 93 -6.06 8.66 9.12
C ALA A 93 -5.68 8.70 7.63
N ALA A 94 -6.67 8.81 6.74
CA ALA A 94 -6.42 8.96 5.30
C ALA A 94 -5.71 10.29 4.99
N LEU A 95 -6.16 11.39 5.59
CA LEU A 95 -5.56 12.71 5.39
C LEU A 95 -4.10 12.76 5.87
N ASP A 96 -3.80 12.23 7.06
CA ASP A 96 -2.42 12.14 7.57
C ASP A 96 -1.51 11.34 6.62
N LEU A 97 -2.03 10.27 6.02
CA LEU A 97 -1.27 9.49 5.04
C LEU A 97 -1.01 10.28 3.76
N TYR A 98 -2.01 10.99 3.24
CA TYR A 98 -1.85 11.79 2.03
C TYR A 98 -0.90 12.97 2.23
N GLU A 99 -0.95 13.65 3.36
CA GLU A 99 -0.01 14.74 3.69
C GLU A 99 1.44 14.24 3.79
N ARG A 100 1.67 13.02 4.27
CA ARG A 100 3.02 12.41 4.29
C ARG A 100 3.53 12.02 2.90
N ALA A 101 2.60 11.78 1.97
CA ALA A 101 2.90 11.37 0.59
C ALA A 101 2.85 12.54 -0.41
N TYR A 102 2.70 13.78 0.05
CA TYR A 102 2.58 14.98 -0.79
C TYR A 102 3.92 15.68 -1.04
#